data_AF-A0A353GPW8-F1
#
_entry.id   AF-A0A353GPW8-F1
#
_cell.length_a   1.000
_cell.length_b   1.000
_cell.length_c   1.000
_cell.angle_alpha   90.00
_cell.angle_beta   90.00
_cell.angle_gamma   90.00
#
_symmetry.space_group_name_H-M   'P 1'
#
loop_
_entity.id
_entity.type
_entity.pdbx_description
1 polymer ?
#
loop_
_entity_poly.entity_id
_entity_poly.type
_entity_poly.pdbx_seq_one_letter_code
_entity_poly.pdbx_strand_id
1 'polypeptide(L)'
;MAKSSARRLAGVKELLKEMILYADEVEKWGITQEFINNLIMQYNQANFNEQKKNILKANARQLTAAQNQLMKELESHCAMAEELVIYELPKEAWPEFGIRKGKYVAKGAAKKINQRGV
;
A
#
# COMPACT_ATOMS: atom_id res chain seq x y z
N MET A 1 8.46 -22.61 -7.96
CA MET A 1 7.81 -21.28 -7.87
C MET A 1 6.44 -21.34 -8.53
N ALA A 2 5.37 -21.02 -7.81
CA ALA A 2 4.02 -21.00 -8.37
C ALA A 2 3.89 -19.85 -9.40
N LYS A 3 3.26 -20.10 -10.55
CA LYS A 3 2.97 -19.05 -11.55
C LYS A 3 2.05 -17.98 -10.94
N SER A 4 2.35 -16.69 -11.17
CA SER A 4 1.49 -15.59 -10.71
C SER A 4 0.08 -15.67 -11.31
N SER A 5 -0.94 -15.19 -10.58
CA SER A 5 -2.35 -15.17 -11.02
C SER A 5 -2.51 -14.54 -12.40
N ALA A 6 -1.88 -13.39 -12.64
CA ALA A 6 -1.89 -12.70 -13.92
C ALA A 6 -1.31 -13.56 -15.06
N ARG A 7 -0.19 -14.27 -14.81
CA ARG A 7 0.42 -15.15 -15.82
C ARG A 7 -0.44 -16.37 -16.12
N ARG A 8 -1.17 -16.88 -15.11
CA ARG A 8 -2.14 -17.97 -15.29
C ARG A 8 -3.34 -17.50 -16.13
N LEU A 9 -3.89 -16.31 -15.85
CA LEU A 9 -4.99 -15.74 -16.62
C LEU A 9 -4.59 -15.47 -18.08
N ALA A 10 -3.38 -14.96 -18.34
CA ALA A 10 -2.89 -14.77 -19.70
C ALA A 10 -2.83 -16.10 -20.47
N GLY A 11 -2.36 -17.18 -19.85
CA GLY A 11 -2.34 -18.51 -20.47
C GLY A 11 -3.74 -19.04 -20.80
N VAL A 12 -4.71 -18.85 -19.90
CA VAL A 12 -6.11 -19.24 -20.14
C VAL A 12 -6.73 -18.40 -21.25
N LYS A 13 -6.44 -17.10 -21.31
CA LYS A 13 -6.93 -16.20 -22.36
C LYS A 13 -6.47 -16.64 -23.74
N GLU A 14 -5.17 -16.94 -23.90
CA GLU A 14 -4.64 -17.41 -25.17
C GLU A 14 -5.24 -18.77 -25.55
N LEU A 15 -5.36 -19.71 -24.61
CA LEU A 15 -6.01 -21.00 -24.89
C LEU A 15 -7.45 -20.82 -25.36
N LEU A 16 -8.25 -20.00 -24.68
CA LEU A 16 -9.63 -19.70 -25.07
C LEU A 16 -9.71 -19.08 -26.47
N LYS A 17 -8.79 -18.17 -26.80
CA LYS A 17 -8.72 -17.55 -28.12
C LYS A 17 -8.48 -18.60 -29.21
N GLU A 18 -7.54 -19.51 -29.00
CA GLU A 18 -7.26 -20.59 -29.96
C GLU A 18 -8.43 -21.58 -30.06
N MET A 19 -9.09 -21.91 -28.94
CA MET A 19 -10.28 -22.78 -28.96
C MET A 19 -11.45 -22.17 -29.73
N ILE A 20 -11.62 -20.84 -29.67
CA ILE A 20 -12.63 -20.12 -30.46
C ILE A 20 -12.24 -20.08 -31.94
N LEU A 21 -10.95 -19.90 -32.24
CA LEU A 21 -10.45 -19.86 -33.62
C LEU A 21 -10.63 -21.20 -34.34
N TYR A 22 -10.41 -22.30 -33.64
CA TYR A 22 -10.51 -23.68 -34.14
C TYR A 22 -11.75 -24.40 -33.61
N ALA A 23 -12.88 -23.68 -33.49
CA ALA A 23 -14.11 -24.20 -32.87
C ALA A 23 -14.59 -25.51 -33.51
N ASP A 24 -14.57 -25.58 -34.85
CA ASP A 24 -15.01 -26.76 -35.61
C ASP A 24 -14.07 -27.98 -35.40
N GLU A 25 -12.78 -27.75 -35.23
CA GLU A 25 -11.81 -28.82 -34.94
C GLU A 25 -11.93 -29.33 -33.51
N VAL A 26 -12.06 -28.42 -32.54
CA VAL A 26 -12.16 -28.82 -31.13
C VAL A 26 -13.51 -29.49 -30.82
N GLU A 27 -14.57 -29.13 -31.54
CA GLU A 27 -15.87 -29.80 -31.45
C GLU A 27 -15.77 -31.30 -31.82
N LYS A 28 -14.93 -31.66 -32.80
CA LYS A 28 -14.65 -33.07 -33.15
C LYS A 28 -14.01 -33.85 -32.00
N TRP A 29 -13.43 -33.16 -31.02
CA TRP A 29 -12.87 -33.76 -29.79
C TRP A 29 -13.86 -33.75 -28.62
N GLY A 30 -15.12 -33.38 -28.86
CA GLY A 30 -16.16 -33.28 -27.84
C GLY A 30 -16.13 -31.97 -27.03
N ILE A 31 -15.32 -30.99 -27.44
CA ILE A 31 -15.29 -29.66 -26.83
C ILE A 31 -16.37 -28.81 -27.49
N THR A 32 -17.55 -28.82 -26.90
CA THR A 32 -18.71 -28.11 -27.45
C THR A 32 -18.61 -26.60 -27.29
N GLN A 33 -19.35 -25.86 -28.11
CA GLN A 33 -19.49 -24.42 -27.97
C GLN A 33 -20.02 -24.01 -26.58
N GLU A 34 -20.92 -24.80 -26.00
CA GLU A 34 -21.44 -24.58 -24.64
C GLU A 34 -20.33 -24.68 -23.59
N PHE A 35 -19.45 -25.67 -23.72
CA PHE A 35 -18.29 -25.81 -22.85
C PHE A 35 -17.34 -24.61 -22.96
N ILE A 36 -17.04 -24.17 -24.18
CA ILE A 36 -16.21 -22.98 -24.43
C ILE A 36 -16.85 -21.73 -23.79
N ASN A 37 -18.15 -21.55 -23.95
CA ASN A 37 -18.87 -20.42 -23.35
C ASN A 37 -18.80 -20.42 -21.81
N ASN A 38 -18.89 -21.60 -21.17
CA ASN A 38 -18.73 -21.73 -19.73
C ASN A 38 -17.30 -21.36 -19.29
N LEU A 39 -16.28 -21.81 -20.03
CA LEU A 39 -14.89 -21.43 -19.75
C LEU A 39 -14.67 -19.91 -19.89
N ILE A 40 -15.28 -19.28 -20.89
CA ILE A 40 -15.23 -17.82 -21.07
C ILE A 40 -15.86 -17.12 -19.87
N MET A 41 -17.03 -17.57 -19.39
CA MET A 41 -17.66 -17.03 -18.19
C MET A 41 -16.75 -17.11 -16.96
N GLN A 42 -16.16 -18.28 -16.71
CA GLN A 42 -15.24 -18.49 -15.59
C GLN A 42 -13.99 -17.62 -15.70
N TYR A 43 -13.41 -17.51 -16.90
CA TYR A 43 -12.28 -16.63 -17.18
C TYR A 43 -12.64 -15.17 -16.90
N ASN A 44 -13.80 -14.70 -17.36
CA ASN A 44 -14.24 -13.32 -17.15
C ASN A 44 -14.42 -13.02 -15.66
N GLN A 45 -15.02 -13.94 -14.90
CA GLN A 45 -15.18 -13.79 -13.45
C GLN A 45 -13.81 -13.77 -12.73
N ALA A 46 -12.89 -14.64 -13.10
CA ALA A 46 -11.54 -14.67 -12.54
C ALA A 46 -10.75 -13.39 -12.87
N ASN A 47 -10.84 -12.90 -14.10
CA ASN A 47 -10.21 -11.66 -14.53
C ASN A 47 -10.79 -10.44 -13.79
N PHE A 48 -12.11 -10.38 -13.62
CA PHE A 48 -12.76 -9.33 -12.83
C PHE A 48 -12.29 -9.31 -11.38
N ASN A 49 -12.13 -10.48 -10.76
CA ASN A 49 -11.60 -10.59 -9.41
C ASN A 49 -10.13 -10.14 -9.31
N GLU A 50 -9.30 -10.43 -10.32
CA GLU A 50 -7.92 -9.94 -10.38
C GLU A 50 -7.88 -8.41 -10.50
N GLN A 51 -8.76 -7.82 -11.31
CA GLN A 51 -8.88 -6.36 -11.43
C GLN A 51 -9.31 -5.72 -10.09
N LYS A 52 -10.32 -6.27 -9.42
CA LYS A 52 -10.73 -5.82 -8.07
C LYS A 52 -9.59 -5.85 -7.08
N LYS A 53 -8.82 -6.95 -7.05
CA LYS A 53 -7.64 -7.08 -6.18
C LYS A 53 -6.62 -5.97 -6.46
N ASN A 54 -6.37 -5.67 -7.72
CA ASN A 54 -5.42 -4.63 -8.11
C ASN A 54 -5.89 -3.23 -7.69
N ILE A 55 -7.19 -2.93 -7.83
CA ILE A 55 -7.80 -1.69 -7.35
C ILE A 55 -7.66 -1.57 -5.82
N LEU A 56 -8.02 -2.61 -5.07
CA LEU A 56 -7.88 -2.61 -3.61
C LEU A 56 -6.43 -2.38 -3.17
N LYS A 57 -5.47 -2.98 -3.86
CA LYS A 57 -4.04 -2.78 -3.59
C LYS A 57 -3.59 -1.35 -3.87
N ALA A 58 -4.10 -0.74 -4.95
CA ALA A 58 -3.83 0.67 -5.25
C ALA A 58 -4.40 1.60 -4.18
N ASN A 59 -5.65 1.38 -3.78
CA ASN A 59 -6.32 2.15 -2.73
C ASN A 59 -5.59 2.00 -1.39
N ALA A 60 -5.19 0.80 -1.01
CA ALA A 60 -4.42 0.55 0.22
C ALA A 60 -3.11 1.34 0.24
N ARG A 61 -2.41 1.43 -0.90
CA ARG A 61 -1.18 2.23 -1.01
C ARG A 61 -1.45 3.72 -0.86
N GLN A 62 -2.52 4.24 -1.47
CA GLN A 62 -2.91 5.65 -1.34
C GLN A 62 -3.26 5.99 0.12
N LEU A 63 -4.07 5.15 0.78
CA LEU A 63 -4.43 5.34 2.18
C LEU A 63 -3.20 5.27 3.10
N THR A 64 -2.27 4.35 2.83
CA THR A 64 -1.01 4.27 3.59
C THR A 64 -0.18 5.54 3.42
N ALA A 65 -0.10 6.09 2.22
CA ALA A 65 0.61 7.35 1.97
C ALA A 65 -0.06 8.53 2.71
N ALA A 66 -1.39 8.62 2.66
CA ALA A 66 -2.15 9.65 3.37
C ALA A 66 -1.98 9.55 4.89
N GLN A 67 -2.06 8.34 5.45
CA GLN A 67 -1.82 8.07 6.88
C GLN A 67 -0.42 8.51 7.30
N ASN A 68 0.60 8.16 6.50
CA ASN A 68 1.98 8.55 6.80
C ASN A 68 2.18 10.06 6.75
N GLN A 69 1.51 10.75 5.83
CA GLN A 69 1.57 12.21 5.77
C GLN A 69 0.90 12.85 6.99
N LEU A 70 -0.29 12.39 7.37
CA LEU A 70 -1.00 12.84 8.57
C LEU A 70 -0.15 12.62 9.83
N MET A 71 0.47 11.44 9.96
CA MET A 71 1.35 11.14 11.09
C MET A 71 2.54 12.08 11.17
N LYS A 72 3.18 12.41 10.05
CA LYS A 72 4.28 13.39 10.04
C LYS A 72 3.83 14.78 10.49
N GLU A 73 2.67 15.22 10.05
CA GLU A 73 2.10 16.51 10.44
C GLU A 73 1.76 16.53 11.93
N LEU A 74 1.13 15.46 12.42
CA LEU A 74 0.83 15.28 13.83
C LEU A 74 2.10 15.28 14.69
N GLU A 75 3.12 14.51 14.29
CA GLU A 75 4.42 14.47 14.97
C GLU A 75 5.09 15.86 15.01
N SER A 76 4.99 16.62 13.91
CA SER A 76 5.50 17.99 13.85
C SER A 76 4.76 18.92 14.83
N HIS A 77 3.43 18.87 14.85
CA HIS A 77 2.61 19.65 15.79
C HIS A 77 2.89 19.27 17.24
N CYS A 78 2.99 17.96 17.54
CA CYS A 78 3.36 17.48 18.86
C CYS A 78 4.76 17.96 19.26
N ALA A 79 5.74 17.96 18.35
CA ALA A 79 7.08 18.46 18.63
C ALA A 79 7.08 19.96 18.98
N MET A 80 6.28 20.78 18.29
CA MET A 80 6.11 22.20 18.63
C MET A 80 5.44 22.38 20.00
N ALA A 81 4.41 21.60 20.30
CA ALA A 81 3.76 21.62 21.61
C ALA A 81 4.72 21.18 22.74
N GLU A 82 5.54 20.15 22.51
CA GLU A 82 6.59 19.73 23.46
C GLU A 82 7.60 20.88 23.72
N GLU A 83 7.99 21.63 22.69
CA GLU A 83 8.88 22.80 22.85
C GLU A 83 8.25 23.91 23.71
N LEU A 84 6.96 24.20 23.53
CA LEU A 84 6.23 25.18 24.34
C LEU A 84 6.12 24.74 25.79
N VAL A 85 5.80 23.47 26.06
CA VAL A 85 5.75 22.92 27.41
C VAL A 85 7.10 23.08 28.12
N ILE A 86 8.20 22.85 27.41
CA ILE A 86 9.56 23.01 27.95
C ILE A 86 9.87 24.47 28.27
N TYR A 87 9.39 25.40 27.46
CA TYR A 87 9.64 26.83 27.64
C TYR A 87 8.81 27.42 28.78
N GLU A 88 7.53 27.04 28.88
CA GLU A 88 6.57 27.67 29.80
C GLU A 88 6.46 26.96 31.17
N LEU A 89 6.65 25.63 31.23
CA LEU A 89 6.40 24.86 32.45
C LEU A 89 7.69 24.47 33.20
N PRO A 90 7.63 24.39 34.54
CA PRO A 90 8.75 23.90 35.35
C PRO A 90 9.05 22.41 35.05
N LYS A 91 10.31 22.02 35.24
CA LYS A 91 10.84 20.70 34.85
C LYS A 91 10.17 19.52 35.55
N GLU A 92 9.57 19.79 36.70
CA GLU A 92 8.81 18.84 37.51
C GLU A 92 7.52 18.40 36.81
N ALA A 93 6.94 19.25 35.96
CA ALA A 93 5.70 18.98 35.23
C ALA A 93 5.92 18.26 33.88
N TRP A 94 7.14 18.26 33.34
CA TRP A 94 7.47 17.67 32.03
C TRP A 94 7.14 16.17 31.88
N PRO A 95 7.30 15.31 32.92
CA PRO A 95 6.97 13.89 32.80
C PRO A 95 5.49 13.62 32.49
N GLU A 96 4.57 14.48 32.93
CA GLU A 96 3.12 14.37 32.65
C GLU A 96 2.82 14.48 31.14
N PHE A 97 3.68 15.16 30.39
CA PHE A 97 3.60 15.29 28.93
C PHE A 97 4.46 14.24 28.20
N GLY A 98 4.95 13.21 28.92
CA GLY A 98 5.83 12.18 28.34
C GLY A 98 7.25 12.67 28.03
N ILE A 99 7.63 13.87 28.46
CA ILE A 99 8.95 14.45 28.21
C ILE A 99 9.94 13.96 29.27
N ARG A 100 10.83 13.03 28.89
CA ARG A 100 11.83 12.45 29.79
C ARG A 100 13.05 13.37 29.98
N LYS A 101 13.58 13.43 31.22
CA LYS A 101 14.88 14.08 31.52
C LYS A 101 15.97 13.51 30.60
N GLY A 102 16.56 14.38 29.75
CA GLY A 102 17.60 14.02 28.78
C GLY A 102 17.22 14.14 27.31
N LYS A 103 15.91 14.12 26.95
CA LYS A 103 15.42 14.16 25.55
C LYS A 103 15.85 15.44 24.80
N TYR A 104 16.03 16.56 25.51
CA TYR A 104 16.36 17.88 24.95
C TYR A 104 17.76 18.42 25.30
N VAL A 105 18.49 17.77 26.21
CA VAL A 105 19.86 18.16 26.59
C VAL A 105 20.82 17.98 25.38
N ALA A 106 20.54 17.00 24.52
CA ALA A 106 21.29 16.76 23.29
C ALA A 106 20.92 17.73 22.14
N LYS A 107 19.65 18.16 22.02
CA LYS A 107 19.20 19.06 20.93
C LYS A 107 19.64 20.51 21.13
N GLY A 108 19.72 21.00 22.38
CA GLY A 108 20.22 22.35 22.69
C GLY A 108 21.73 22.54 22.42
N ALA A 109 22.52 21.47 22.57
CA ALA A 109 23.94 21.47 22.21
C ALA A 109 24.15 21.54 20.69
N ALA A 110 23.35 20.81 19.90
CA ALA A 110 23.43 20.83 18.44
C ALA A 110 23.01 22.18 17.80
N LYS A 111 21.99 22.86 18.35
CA LYS A 111 21.53 24.16 17.83
C LYS A 111 22.53 25.31 18.12
N LYS A 112 23.29 25.23 19.22
CA LYS A 112 24.31 26.23 19.59
C LYS A 112 25.61 26.14 18.77
N ILE A 113 25.94 24.98 18.21
CA ILE A 113 27.15 24.82 17.38
C ILE A 113 26.98 25.53 16.03
N ASN A 114 25.75 25.61 15.49
CA ASN A 114 25.49 26.21 14.18
C ASN A 114 25.27 27.75 14.19
N GLN A 115 25.31 28.40 15.35
CA GLN A 115 25.21 29.88 15.49
C GLN A 115 26.52 30.55 15.93
N ARG A 116 27.61 29.79 16.09
CA ARG A 116 28.94 30.30 16.46
C ARG A 116 29.99 30.16 15.36
N GLY A 117 29.57 29.83 14.14
CA GLY A 117 30.41 29.79 12.95
C GLY A 117 30.06 30.92 11.98
N VAL A 118 30.33 32.16 12.40
CA VAL A 118 30.60 33.32 11.53
C VAL A 118 31.90 33.92 12.03
#